data_AF-A0A656Z6T8-F1
#
_entry.id   AF-A0A656Z6T8-F1
#
_cell.length_a   1.000
_cell.length_b   1.000
_cell.length_c   1.000
_cell.angle_alpha   90.00
_cell.angle_beta   90.00
_cell.angle_gamma   90.00
#
_symmetry.space_group_name_H-M   'P 1'
#
loop_
_entity.id
_entity.type
_entity.pdbx_description
1 polymer ?
#
loop_
_entity_poly.entity_id
_entity_poly.type
_entity_poly.pdbx_seq_one_letter_code
_entity_poly.pdbx_strand_id
1 'polypeptide(L)'
;FLLAALGAKVTLIERSEKMHRLLAEGLARAAAEGGQYAETVARMTLLHGDSCLLIPELKPMVVLVDPMHPPRGNTALVKKEMRQIREIVGTDADSEKLMLVALEHALNRVVLKWPLRAEPMAGLRKPSHQILGKSTRYDVFVKAKIVTD
;
A
#
# COMPACT_ATOMS: atom_id res chain seq x y z
N PHE A 1 -6.60 4.73 4.88
CA PHE A 1 -7.24 5.50 5.96
C PHE A 1 -6.37 6.65 6.45
N LEU A 2 -5.21 6.41 7.10
CA LEU A 2 -4.37 7.50 7.66
C LEU A 2 -4.02 8.63 6.67
N LEU A 3 -3.58 8.27 5.46
CA LEU A 3 -3.30 9.27 4.41
C LEU A 3 -4.54 10.11 4.07
N ALA A 4 -5.70 9.45 3.97
CA ALA A 4 -6.96 10.13 3.74
C ALA A 4 -7.38 10.98 4.95
N ALA A 5 -7.16 10.54 6.18
CA ALA A 5 -7.44 11.32 7.38
C ALA A 5 -6.61 12.62 7.41
N LEU A 6 -5.38 12.57 6.89
CA LEU A 6 -4.50 13.73 6.70
C LEU A 6 -4.87 14.61 5.48
N GLY A 7 -5.95 14.30 4.77
CA GLY A 7 -6.49 15.11 3.67
C GLY A 7 -6.17 14.62 2.26
N ALA A 8 -5.39 13.55 2.08
CA ALA A 8 -5.09 13.03 0.75
C ALA A 8 -6.31 12.35 0.10
N LYS A 9 -6.46 12.49 -1.22
CA LYS A 9 -7.32 11.61 -2.01
C LYS A 9 -6.58 10.29 -2.24
N VAL A 10 -7.17 9.17 -1.88
CA VAL A 10 -6.51 7.86 -1.87
C VAL A 10 -7.32 6.86 -2.68
N THR A 11 -6.68 6.30 -3.70
CA THR A 11 -7.21 5.11 -4.38
C THR A 11 -6.56 3.86 -3.77
N LEU A 12 -7.38 2.93 -3.31
CA LEU A 12 -6.99 1.62 -2.81
C LEU A 12 -7.26 0.61 -3.91
N ILE A 13 -6.29 -0.25 -4.19
CA ILE A 13 -6.43 -1.34 -5.17
C ILE A 13 -6.20 -2.64 -4.42
N GLU A 14 -7.16 -3.54 -4.47
CA GLU A 14 -7.09 -4.86 -3.84
C GLU A 14 -7.48 -5.93 -4.86
N ARG A 15 -6.65 -6.97 -5.01
CA ARG A 15 -6.89 -8.05 -5.97
C ARG A 15 -7.67 -9.21 -5.37
N SER A 16 -7.48 -9.49 -4.08
CA SER A 16 -8.19 -10.54 -3.36
C SER A 16 -9.65 -10.14 -3.21
N GLU A 17 -10.53 -10.87 -3.89
CA GLU A 17 -11.98 -10.62 -3.85
C GLU A 17 -12.52 -10.59 -2.41
N LYS A 18 -12.08 -11.54 -1.57
CA LYS A 18 -12.48 -11.61 -0.17
C LYS A 18 -11.99 -10.40 0.62
N MET A 19 -10.74 -9.98 0.44
CA MET A 19 -10.22 -8.79 1.13
C MET A 19 -10.89 -7.52 0.64
N HIS A 20 -11.11 -7.39 -0.67
CA HIS A 20 -11.81 -6.27 -1.28
C HIS A 20 -13.22 -6.11 -0.68
N ARG A 21 -13.99 -7.20 -0.55
CA ARG A 21 -15.31 -7.17 0.08
C ARG A 21 -15.24 -6.74 1.55
N LEU A 22 -14.29 -7.27 2.33
CA LEU A 22 -14.12 -6.87 3.73
C LEU A 22 -13.75 -5.38 3.86
N LEU A 23 -12.91 -4.87 2.96
CA LEU A 23 -12.59 -3.44 2.88
C LEU A 23 -13.82 -2.61 2.54
N ALA A 24 -14.60 -3.00 1.54
CA ALA A 24 -15.82 -2.31 1.14
C ALA A 24 -16.83 -2.22 2.30
N GLU A 25 -17.05 -3.32 3.01
CA GLU A 25 -17.90 -3.35 4.20
C GLU A 25 -17.36 -2.43 5.31
N GLY A 26 -16.03 -2.40 5.53
CA GLY A 26 -15.39 -1.51 6.49
C GLY A 26 -15.54 -0.03 6.15
N LEU A 27 -15.39 0.33 4.87
CA LEU A 27 -15.58 1.69 4.37
C LEU A 27 -17.04 2.13 4.51
N ALA A 28 -18.00 1.25 4.19
CA ALA A 28 -19.42 1.53 4.35
C ALA A 28 -19.81 1.79 5.82
N ARG A 29 -19.29 0.98 6.76
CA ARG A 29 -19.50 1.22 8.20
C ARG A 29 -18.91 2.56 8.66
N ALA A 30 -17.70 2.88 8.23
CA ALA A 30 -17.06 4.15 8.57
C ALA A 30 -17.82 5.37 7.98
N ALA A 31 -18.43 5.22 6.81
CA ALA A 31 -19.29 6.23 6.23
C ALA A 31 -20.58 6.41 7.07
N ALA A 32 -21.21 5.31 7.49
CA ALA A 32 -22.42 5.35 8.31
C ALA A 32 -22.20 5.90 9.73
N GLU A 33 -21.00 5.71 10.29
CA GLU A 33 -20.61 6.25 11.61
C GLU A 33 -20.64 7.80 11.64
N GLY A 34 -20.41 8.46 10.50
CA GLY A 34 -20.43 9.93 10.41
C GLY A 34 -19.15 10.61 10.91
N GLY A 35 -19.22 11.95 11.01
CA GLY A 35 -18.13 12.81 11.47
C GLY A 35 -16.82 12.59 10.71
N GLN A 36 -15.70 12.59 11.45
CA GLN A 36 -14.35 12.43 10.88
C GLN A 36 -14.17 11.11 10.10
N TYR A 37 -14.93 10.06 10.43
CA TYR A 37 -14.82 8.77 9.74
C TYR A 37 -15.41 8.87 8.33
N ALA A 38 -16.62 9.44 8.23
CA ALA A 38 -17.27 9.69 6.94
C ALA A 38 -16.45 10.63 6.06
N GLU A 39 -15.94 11.73 6.62
CA GLU A 39 -15.06 12.66 5.89
C GLU A 39 -13.78 11.99 5.38
N THR A 40 -13.20 11.10 6.19
CA THR A 40 -11.99 10.37 5.81
C THR A 40 -12.24 9.40 4.68
N VAL A 41 -13.29 8.58 4.76
CA VAL A 41 -13.58 7.59 3.72
C VAL A 41 -14.16 8.22 2.45
N ALA A 42 -14.76 9.41 2.53
CA ALA A 42 -15.18 10.18 1.35
C ALA A 42 -13.99 10.57 0.44
N ARG A 43 -12.77 10.60 0.97
CA ARG A 43 -11.54 10.82 0.19
C ARG A 43 -10.92 9.51 -0.32
N MET A 44 -11.56 8.37 -0.10
CA MET A 44 -11.06 7.05 -0.45
C MET A 44 -11.89 6.43 -1.58
N THR A 45 -11.23 5.92 -2.62
CA THR A 45 -11.86 5.14 -3.69
C THR A 45 -11.28 3.73 -3.65
N LEU A 46 -12.13 2.71 -3.56
CA LEU A 46 -11.71 1.31 -3.57
C LEU A 46 -11.96 0.71 -4.96
N LEU A 47 -10.91 0.13 -5.54
CA LEU A 47 -10.95 -0.61 -6.80
C LEU A 47 -10.60 -2.08 -6.56
N HIS A 48 -11.37 -2.97 -7.18
CA HIS A 48 -11.04 -4.39 -7.26
C HIS A 48 -10.20 -4.65 -8.52
N GLY A 49 -9.04 -5.28 -8.37
CA GLY A 49 -8.23 -5.70 -9.52
C GLY A 49 -6.74 -5.79 -9.23
N ASP A 50 -5.98 -6.12 -10.26
CA ASP A 50 -4.52 -6.16 -10.22
C ASP A 50 -3.93 -4.76 -10.32
N SER A 51 -3.20 -4.34 -9.29
CA SER A 51 -2.48 -3.08 -9.26
C SER A 51 -1.49 -2.91 -10.42
N CYS A 52 -0.88 -4.00 -10.92
CA CYS A 52 0.01 -3.95 -12.08
C CYS A 52 -0.72 -3.50 -13.35
N LEU A 53 -2.04 -3.75 -13.45
CA LEU A 53 -2.86 -3.37 -14.60
C LEU A 53 -3.52 -2.00 -14.41
N LEU A 54 -3.90 -1.65 -13.17
CA LEU A 54 -4.66 -0.44 -12.88
C LEU A 54 -3.78 0.81 -12.67
N ILE A 55 -2.57 0.68 -12.10
CA ILE A 55 -1.66 1.82 -11.89
C ILE A 55 -1.37 2.61 -13.18
N PRO A 56 -1.06 1.95 -14.33
CA PRO A 56 -0.81 2.65 -15.60
C PRO A 56 -1.95 3.59 -16.03
N GLU A 57 -3.20 3.18 -15.80
CA GLU A 57 -4.40 3.92 -16.19
C GLU A 57 -4.68 5.12 -15.28
N LEU A 58 -4.28 5.04 -14.01
CA LEU A 58 -4.59 6.05 -13.00
C LEU A 58 -3.62 7.24 -12.96
N LYS A 59 -2.42 7.09 -13.53
CA LYS A 59 -1.33 8.10 -13.53
C LYS A 59 -1.15 8.81 -12.17
N PRO A 60 -0.96 8.07 -11.06
CA PRO A 60 -0.96 8.63 -9.72
C PRO A 60 0.28 9.51 -9.47
N MET A 61 0.11 10.58 -8.68
CA MET A 61 1.24 11.39 -8.22
C MET A 61 2.19 10.58 -7.32
N VAL A 62 1.61 9.81 -6.41
CA VAL A 62 2.33 8.99 -5.44
C VAL A 62 1.74 7.60 -5.39
N VAL A 63 2.61 6.58 -5.41
CA VAL A 63 2.21 5.18 -5.18
C VAL A 63 2.84 4.70 -3.87
N LEU A 64 2.02 4.15 -2.98
CA LEU A 64 2.47 3.43 -1.79
C LEU A 64 2.23 1.94 -2.01
N VAL A 65 3.29 1.14 -1.90
CA VAL A 65 3.25 -0.32 -2.02
C VAL A 65 3.57 -0.93 -0.65
N ASP A 66 2.67 -1.76 -0.13
CA ASP A 66 2.80 -2.48 1.15
C ASP A 66 2.49 -3.96 0.92
N PRO A 67 3.41 -4.69 0.28
CA PRO A 67 3.17 -6.08 -0.07
C PRO A 67 3.25 -6.97 1.17
N MET A 68 2.55 -8.09 1.13
CA MET A 68 2.65 -9.13 2.13
C MET A 68 4.01 -9.84 2.01
N HIS A 69 5.02 -9.32 2.72
CA HIS A 69 6.36 -9.90 2.73
C HIS A 69 6.33 -11.39 3.13
N PRO A 70 7.17 -12.25 2.50
CA PRO A 70 7.27 -13.66 2.86
C PRO A 70 7.54 -13.88 4.36
N PRO A 71 7.03 -14.96 4.96
CA PRO A 71 7.27 -15.23 6.36
C PRO A 71 8.78 -15.36 6.64
N ARG A 72 9.23 -14.80 7.76
CA ARG A 72 10.60 -15.03 8.26
C ARG A 72 10.58 -16.23 9.19
N GLY A 73 11.68 -16.98 9.22
CA GLY A 73 11.85 -18.18 10.05
C GLY A 73 11.86 -17.95 11.57
N ASN A 74 11.38 -16.82 12.09
CA ASN A 74 11.30 -16.57 13.53
C ASN A 74 9.87 -16.79 14.03
N THR A 75 9.75 -17.75 14.96
CA THR A 75 8.55 -18.38 15.53
C THR A 75 7.78 -17.53 16.54
N ALA A 76 7.99 -16.21 16.57
CA ALA A 76 7.14 -15.34 17.36
C ALA A 76 5.75 -15.29 16.72
N LEU A 77 4.73 -15.79 17.41
CA LEU A 77 3.35 -15.80 16.95
C LEU A 77 2.97 -14.39 16.47
N VAL A 78 2.88 -14.23 15.15
CA VAL A 78 2.34 -13.01 14.56
C VAL A 78 0.94 -12.84 15.15
N LYS A 79 0.57 -11.60 15.47
CA LYS A 79 -0.76 -11.27 16.01
C LYS A 79 -1.83 -11.98 15.18
N LYS A 80 -2.84 -12.56 15.85
CA LYS A 80 -3.83 -13.46 15.24
C LYS A 80 -4.45 -12.87 13.97
N GLU A 81 -4.70 -11.57 13.98
CA GLU A 81 -5.26 -10.80 12.87
C GLU A 81 -4.36 -10.88 11.62
N MET A 82 -3.04 -10.77 11.78
CA MET A 82 -2.10 -10.87 10.66
C MET A 82 -2.01 -12.28 10.06
N ARG A 83 -2.27 -13.32 10.86
CA ARG A 83 -2.36 -14.69 10.35
C ARG A 83 -3.61 -14.88 9.51
N GLN A 84 -4.76 -14.41 9.99
CA GLN A 84 -6.03 -14.45 9.25
C GLN A 84 -5.95 -13.69 7.92
N ILE A 85 -5.30 -12.51 7.92
CA ILE A 85 -5.08 -11.76 6.67
C ILE A 85 -4.22 -12.58 5.70
N ARG A 86 -3.10 -13.16 6.17
CA ARG A 86 -2.21 -14.00 5.35
C ARG A 86 -2.91 -15.23 4.77
N GLU A 87 -3.82 -15.84 5.51
CA GLU A 87 -4.64 -16.96 5.00
C GLU A 87 -5.58 -16.52 3.86
N ILE A 88 -5.99 -15.24 3.84
CA ILE A 88 -6.88 -14.70 2.79
C ILE A 88 -6.08 -14.27 1.55
N VAL A 89 -4.95 -13.60 1.73
CA VAL A 89 -4.21 -12.96 0.63
C VAL A 89 -3.00 -13.76 0.14
N GLY A 90 -2.50 -14.71 0.93
CA GLY A 90 -1.30 -15.46 0.62
C GLY A 90 -0.02 -14.61 0.68
N THR A 91 0.95 -14.95 -0.16
CA THR A 91 2.21 -14.22 -0.33
C THR A 91 2.25 -13.55 -1.70
N ASP A 92 2.72 -12.30 -1.74
CA ASP A 92 2.83 -11.54 -2.99
C ASP A 92 4.15 -11.85 -3.71
N ALA A 93 4.20 -12.96 -4.45
CA ALA A 93 5.37 -13.37 -5.21
C ALA A 93 5.76 -12.39 -6.32
N ASP A 94 4.81 -11.55 -6.76
CA ASP A 94 4.95 -10.56 -7.82
C ASP A 94 5.17 -9.12 -7.30
N SER A 95 5.52 -8.98 -6.02
CA SER A 95 5.82 -7.67 -5.41
C SER A 95 6.90 -6.89 -6.16
N GLU A 96 7.88 -7.58 -6.74
CA GLU A 96 8.95 -6.96 -7.54
C GLU A 96 8.39 -6.34 -8.81
N LYS A 97 7.53 -7.07 -9.52
CA LYS A 97 6.83 -6.57 -10.71
C LYS A 97 5.99 -5.36 -10.38
N LEU A 98 5.22 -5.41 -9.29
CA LEU A 98 4.40 -4.28 -8.84
C LEU A 98 5.26 -3.04 -8.55
N MET A 99 6.42 -3.21 -7.92
CA MET A 99 7.33 -2.11 -7.65
C MET A 99 7.89 -1.47 -8.93
N LEU A 100 8.22 -2.28 -9.94
CA LEU A 100 8.67 -1.77 -11.23
C LEU A 100 7.57 -0.98 -11.95
N VAL A 101 6.34 -1.50 -12.00
CA VAL A 101 5.17 -0.79 -12.56
C VAL A 101 4.93 0.53 -11.83
N ALA A 102 4.98 0.53 -10.49
CA ALA A 102 4.83 1.74 -9.71
C ALA A 102 5.91 2.77 -10.03
N LEU A 103 7.18 2.35 -10.13
CA LEU A 103 8.31 3.21 -10.47
C LEU A 103 8.22 3.77 -11.88
N GLU A 104 7.65 3.03 -12.82
CA GLU A 104 7.44 3.49 -14.18
C GLU A 104 6.35 4.55 -14.26
N HIS A 105 5.19 4.31 -13.65
CA HIS A 105 3.98 5.10 -13.89
C HIS A 105 3.68 6.20 -12.86
N ALA A 106 4.23 6.15 -11.65
CA ALA A 106 4.03 7.23 -10.68
C ALA A 106 4.66 8.54 -11.17
N LEU A 107 3.97 9.68 -11.03
CA LEU A 107 4.49 10.95 -11.55
C LEU A 107 5.59 11.54 -10.65
N ASN A 108 5.46 11.44 -9.33
CA ASN A 108 6.34 12.16 -8.40
C ASN A 108 7.10 11.22 -7.47
N ARG A 109 6.42 10.26 -6.81
CA ARG A 109 7.06 9.40 -5.80
C ARG A 109 6.51 7.99 -5.77
N VAL A 110 7.38 7.04 -5.44
CA VAL A 110 6.98 5.69 -5.02
C VAL A 110 7.52 5.45 -3.60
N VAL A 111 6.71 4.82 -2.76
CA VAL A 111 7.08 4.45 -1.40
C VAL A 111 6.84 2.96 -1.22
N LEU A 112 7.88 2.23 -0.85
CA LEU A 112 7.76 0.82 -0.46
C LEU A 112 7.79 0.72 1.07
N LYS A 113 6.72 0.20 1.67
CA LYS A 113 6.73 -0.21 3.07
C LYS A 113 7.37 -1.59 3.16
N TRP A 114 8.46 -1.69 3.91
CA TRP A 114 9.28 -2.91 3.97
C TRP A 114 9.75 -3.20 5.38
N PRO A 115 10.02 -4.46 5.76
CA PRO A 115 10.54 -4.75 7.08
C PRO A 115 11.95 -4.14 7.26
N LEU A 116 12.21 -3.53 8.43
CA LEU A 116 13.44 -2.78 8.68
C LEU A 116 14.72 -3.59 8.36
N ARG A 117 14.76 -4.85 8.78
CA ARG A 117 15.91 -5.75 8.62
C ARG A 117 15.79 -6.71 7.42
N ALA A 118 14.94 -6.43 6.45
CA ALA A 118 14.88 -7.26 5.22
C ALA A 118 15.97 -6.78 4.26
N GLU A 119 16.50 -7.71 3.47
CA GLU A 119 17.25 -7.34 2.28
C GLU A 119 16.41 -6.42 1.39
N PRO A 120 17.05 -5.48 0.68
CA PRO A 120 16.38 -4.75 -0.39
C PRO A 120 15.77 -5.70 -1.42
N MET A 121 14.65 -5.30 -2.01
CA MET A 121 14.03 -6.04 -3.09
C MET A 121 14.98 -6.07 -4.31
N ALA A 122 15.17 -7.25 -4.90
CA ALA A 122 16.10 -7.40 -6.00
C ALA A 122 15.67 -6.58 -7.22
N GLY A 123 16.63 -6.10 -8.01
CA GLY A 123 16.36 -5.35 -9.24
C GLY A 123 15.87 -3.90 -9.04
N LEU A 124 15.58 -3.47 -7.82
CA LEU A 124 15.25 -2.07 -7.56
C LEU A 124 16.51 -1.21 -7.45
N ARG A 125 16.44 0.00 -8.01
CA ARG A 125 17.45 1.05 -7.76
C ARG A 125 17.50 1.39 -6.26
N LYS A 126 18.57 2.04 -5.80
CA LYS A 126 18.64 2.55 -4.42
C LYS A 126 17.53 3.60 -4.18
N PRO A 127 16.82 3.57 -3.03
CA PRO A 127 15.87 4.63 -2.70
C PRO A 127 16.59 5.97 -2.54
N SER A 128 15.89 7.06 -2.85
CA SER A 128 16.41 8.42 -2.68
C SER A 128 16.66 8.73 -1.21
N HIS A 129 15.79 8.26 -0.33
CA HIS A 129 15.96 8.27 1.12
C HIS A 129 15.07 7.20 1.76
N GLN A 130 15.28 6.94 3.05
CA GLN A 130 14.50 5.99 3.82
C GLN A 130 13.93 6.66 5.06
N ILE A 131 12.71 6.27 5.45
CA ILE A 131 12.12 6.65 6.73
C ILE A 131 12.12 5.41 7.62
N LEU A 132 12.85 5.47 8.74
CA LEU A 132 13.07 4.31 9.61
C LEU A 132 12.09 4.34 10.79
N GLY A 133 11.36 3.23 10.97
CA GLY A 133 10.58 2.94 12.17
C GLY A 133 11.24 1.84 13.02
N LYS A 134 10.51 1.35 14.03
CA LYS A 134 11.04 0.33 14.95
C LYS A 134 11.23 -1.05 14.29
N SER A 135 10.26 -1.48 13.48
CA SER A 135 10.26 -2.79 12.80
C SER A 135 10.05 -2.70 11.29
N THR A 136 9.67 -1.53 10.80
CA THR A 136 9.32 -1.24 9.40
C THR A 136 10.14 -0.04 8.95
N ARG A 137 10.54 -0.03 7.69
CA ARG A 137 11.09 1.14 6.99
C ARG A 137 10.22 1.48 5.79
N TYR A 138 10.33 2.71 5.32
CA TYR A 138 9.75 3.17 4.08
C TYR A 138 10.86 3.59 3.13
N ASP A 139 11.04 2.84 2.05
CA ASP A 139 12.00 3.15 1.00
C ASP A 139 11.34 4.13 0.02
N VAL A 140 11.85 5.36 -0.07
CA VAL A 140 11.23 6.44 -0.85
C VAL A 140 12.02 6.71 -2.11
N PHE A 141 11.35 6.62 -3.25
CA PHE A 141 11.90 6.86 -4.59
C PHE A 141 11.32 8.16 -5.15
N VAL A 142 12.12 9.22 -5.18
CA VAL A 142 11.71 10.51 -5.75
C VAL A 142 11.95 10.48 -7.26
N LYS A 143 10.93 10.88 -8.04
CA LYS A 143 10.98 11.05 -9.50
C LYS A 143 10.88 12.52 -9.90
N ALA A 144 10.00 13.26 -9.26
CA ALA A 144 9.80 14.69 -9.50
C ALA A 144 9.35 15.41 -8.22
N LYS A 145 9.47 16.73 -8.19
CA LYS A 145 8.86 17.56 -7.15
C LYS A 145 7.34 17.45 -7.24
N ILE A 146 6.65 17.39 -6.09
CA ILE A 146 5.20 17.55 -6.03
C ILE A 146 4.95 19.05 -6.13
N VAL A 147 4.27 19.49 -7.17
CA VAL A 147 3.74 20.84 -7.28
C VAL A 147 2.29 20.75 -6.86
N THR A 148 1.94 21.41 -5.76
CA THR A 148 0.55 21.63 -5.38
C THR A 148 0.16 23.01 -5.90
N ASP A 149 -0.90 23.06 -6.71
CA ASP A 149 -1.55 24.32 -7.09
C ASP A 149 -2.18 25.01 -5.86
#